data_AF-A0A1H1BS11-F1
#
_entry.id   AF-A0A1H1BS11-F1
#
_cell.length_a   1.000
_cell.length_b   1.000
_cell.length_c   1.000
_cell.angle_alpha   90.00
_cell.angle_beta   90.00
_cell.angle_gamma   90.00
#
_symmetry.space_group_name_H-M   'P 1'
#
loop_
_entity.id
_entity.type
_entity.pdbx_description
1 polymer ?
#
loop_
_entity_poly.entity_id
_entity_poly.type
_entity_poly.pdbx_seq_one_letter_code
_entity_poly.pdbx_strand_id
1 'polypeptide(L)' 'MGDAMKIDTQLPRNQAEALLANLREQYRLSLNELWYADRYRYVPNEDRHNQILANTPVMAAQKRLIGAISHSLKAVK' A
#
# COMPACT_ATOMS: atom_id res chain seq x y z
N MET A 1 -0.93 -5.03 -19.35
CA MET A 1 0.05 -5.37 -18.30
C MET A 1 1.47 -5.13 -18.85
N GLY A 2 1.74 -3.92 -19.37
CA GLY A 2 2.88 -3.67 -20.26
C GLY A 2 4.23 -3.44 -19.56
N ASP A 3 4.23 -2.90 -18.33
CA ASP A 3 5.46 -2.41 -17.68
C ASP A 3 5.61 -2.94 -16.24
N ALA A 4 5.33 -4.24 -16.03
CA ALA A 4 5.48 -4.83 -14.69
C ALA A 4 6.97 -4.95 -14.32
N MET A 5 7.42 -4.16 -13.34
CA MET A 5 8.76 -4.26 -12.78
C MET A 5 8.78 -5.19 -11.55
N LYS A 6 9.73 -6.14 -11.53
CA LYS A 6 10.00 -6.99 -10.37
C LYS A 6 11.13 -6.39 -9.53
N ILE A 7 10.94 -6.36 -8.21
CA ILE A 7 11.95 -5.93 -7.25
C ILE A 7 12.27 -7.13 -6.36
N ASP A 8 13.53 -7.55 -6.36
CA ASP A 8 14.03 -8.64 -5.51
C ASP A 8 14.91 -8.05 -4.40
N THR A 9 14.68 -8.48 -3.16
CA THR A 9 15.42 -8.02 -1.99
C THR A 9 15.46 -9.10 -0.91
N GLN A 10 16.47 -9.06 -0.04
CA GLN A 10 16.61 -9.95 1.10
C GLN A 10 16.67 -9.10 2.38
N LEU A 11 15.73 -9.34 3.28
CA LEU A 11 15.64 -8.65 4.56
C LEU A 11 15.63 -9.68 5.69
N PRO A 12 16.42 -9.47 6.76
CA PRO A 12 16.19 -10.13 8.04
C PRO A 12 14.74 -9.96 8.49
N ARG A 13 14.19 -10.97 9.17
CA ARG A 13 12.78 -11.00 9.62
C ARG A 13 12.40 -9.73 10.39
N ASN A 14 13.23 -9.29 11.34
CA ASN A 14 12.98 -8.08 12.13
C ASN A 14 12.90 -6.80 11.27
N GLN A 15 13.73 -6.69 10.22
CA GLN A 15 13.67 -5.55 9.30
C GLN A 15 12.40 -5.60 8.44
N ALA A 16 12.00 -6.78 7.96
CA ALA A 16 10.78 -6.95 7.19
C ALA A 16 9.52 -6.64 8.02
N GLU A 17 9.48 -7.04 9.30
CA GLU A 17 8.39 -6.72 10.24
C GLU A 17 8.32 -5.22 10.53
N ALA A 18 9.45 -4.57 10.82
CA ALA A 18 9.52 -3.13 11.06
C ALA A 18 9.10 -2.34 9.81
N LEU A 19 9.58 -2.74 8.63
CA LEU A 19 9.20 -2.13 7.36
C LEU A 19 7.70 -2.28 7.10
N LEU A 20 7.13 -3.47 7.34
CA LEU A 20 5.70 -3.71 7.18
C LEU A 20 4.86 -2.82 8.10
N ALA A 21 5.27 -2.65 9.35
CA ALA A 21 4.60 -1.77 10.30
C ALA A 21 4.62 -0.31 9.82
N ASN A 22 5.79 0.18 9.41
CA ASN A 22 5.94 1.54 8.89
C ASN A 22 5.09 1.76 7.63
N LEU A 23 5.11 0.82 6.67
CA LEU A 23 4.30 0.92 5.46
C LEU A 23 2.79 0.95 5.77
N ARG A 24 2.32 0.19 6.76
CA ARG A 24 0.92 0.21 7.16
C ARG A 24 0.51 1.56 7.78
N GLU A 25 1.34 2.11 8.65
CA GLU A 25 1.05 3.42 9.26
C GLU A 25 1.06 4.55 8.22
N GLN A 26 2.07 4.60 7.36
CA GLN A 26 2.12 5.60 6.29
C GLN A 26 0.92 5.48 5.34
N TYR A 27 0.50 4.26 5.02
CA TYR A 27 -0.68 4.02 4.19
C TYR A 27 -1.96 4.48 4.87
N ARG A 28 -2.11 4.20 6.18
CA ARG A 28 -3.24 4.63 6.99
C ARG A 28 -3.34 6.16 7.06
N LEU A 29 -2.21 6.85 7.29
CA LEU A 29 -2.15 8.30 7.33
C LEU A 29 -2.53 8.91 5.97
N SER A 30 -1.90 8.44 4.89
CA SER A 30 -2.19 8.93 3.53
C SER A 30 -3.64 8.67 3.12
N LEU A 31 -4.17 7.49 3.45
CA LEU A 31 -5.56 7.16 3.16
C LEU A 31 -6.50 8.08 3.96
N ASN A 32 -6.22 8.33 5.23
CA ASN A 32 -7.05 9.21 6.06
C ASN A 32 -7.10 10.64 5.49
N GLU A 33 -5.96 11.19 5.12
CA GLU A 33 -5.88 12.53 4.52
C GLU A 33 -6.67 12.59 3.20
N LEU A 34 -6.41 11.65 2.29
CA LEU A 34 -7.06 11.63 0.98
C LEU A 34 -8.55 11.27 1.06
N TRP A 35 -8.98 10.52 2.07
CA TRP A 35 -10.38 10.16 2.25
C TRP A 35 -11.29 11.39 2.42
N TYR A 36 -10.77 12.45 3.02
CA TYR A 36 -11.48 13.70 3.27
C TYR A 36 -11.07 14.84 2.34
N ALA A 37 -10.17 14.59 1.37
CA ALA A 37 -9.80 15.59 0.39
C ALA A 37 -10.97 15.93 -0.54
N ASP A 38 -11.16 17.21 -0.84
CA ASP A 38 -12.31 17.70 -1.63
C ASP A 38 -12.47 17.02 -2.98
N ARG A 39 -11.36 16.61 -3.61
CA ARG A 39 -11.36 15.88 -4.90
C ARG A 39 -12.11 14.55 -4.87
N TYR A 40 -12.33 13.96 -3.69
CA TYR A 40 -13.05 12.70 -3.52
C TYR A 40 -14.38 12.86 -2.78
N ARG A 41 -14.80 14.09 -2.48
CA ARG A 41 -15.99 14.42 -1.68
C ARG A 41 -17.28 13.82 -2.24
N TYR A 42 -17.42 13.82 -3.57
CA TYR A 42 -18.60 13.31 -4.26
C TYR A 42 -18.47 11.86 -4.73
N VAL A 43 -17.33 11.22 -4.44
CA VAL A 43 -17.13 9.80 -4.80
C VAL A 43 -17.87 8.94 -3.78
N PRO A 44 -18.73 7.99 -4.21
CA PRO A 44 -19.35 7.02 -3.31
C PRO A 44 -18.32 6.29 -2.44
N ASN A 45 -18.66 5.99 -1.19
CA ASN A 45 -17.71 5.38 -0.25
C ASN A 45 -17.14 4.06 -0.77
N GLU A 46 -17.95 3.25 -1.47
CA GLU A 46 -17.56 1.98 -2.07
C GLU A 46 -16.49 2.10 -3.15
N ASP A 47 -16.48 3.24 -3.88
CA ASP A 47 -15.53 3.51 -4.96
C ASP A 47 -14.37 4.41 -4.54
N ARG A 48 -14.51 5.15 -3.44
CA ARG A 48 -13.54 6.16 -3.00
C ARG A 48 -12.17 5.56 -2.82
N HIS A 49 -12.07 4.37 -2.23
CA HIS A 49 -10.79 3.70 -2.04
C HIS A 49 -10.12 3.38 -3.38
N ASN A 50 -10.87 2.82 -4.33
CA ASN A 50 -10.35 2.47 -5.65
C ASN A 50 -9.92 3.71 -6.44
N GLN A 51 -10.70 4.80 -6.37
CA GLN A 51 -10.33 6.07 -7.02
C GLN A 51 -9.09 6.70 -6.39
N ILE A 52 -8.93 6.64 -5.07
CA ILE A 52 -7.71 7.12 -4.39
C ILE A 52 -6.49 6.36 -4.90
N LEU A 53 -6.58 5.03 -5.02
CA LEU A 53 -5.47 4.20 -5.51
C LEU A 53 -5.17 4.45 -6.99
N ALA A 54 -6.18 4.68 -7.82
CA ALA A 54 -6.00 5.00 -9.24
C ALA A 54 -5.26 6.33 -9.44
N ASN A 55 -5.55 7.32 -8.59
CA ASN A 55 -5.00 8.67 -8.69
C ASN A 55 -3.71 8.88 -7.88
N THR A 56 -3.33 7.92 -7.03
CA THR A 56 -2.17 8.01 -6.13
C THR A 56 -1.24 6.81 -6.32
N PRO A 57 -0.35 6.84 -7.34
CA PRO A 57 0.49 5.68 -7.70
C PRO A 57 1.33 5.13 -6.55
N VAL A 58 1.85 6.02 -5.68
CA VAL A 58 2.64 5.62 -4.51
C VAL A 58 1.83 4.76 -3.53
N MET A 59 0.56 5.08 -3.27
CA MET A 59 -0.30 4.27 -2.41
C MET A 59 -0.65 2.93 -3.06
N ALA A 60 -0.86 2.91 -4.37
CA ALA A 60 -1.09 1.66 -5.10
C ALA A 60 0.14 0.74 -5.06
N ALA A 61 1.35 1.29 -5.17
CA ALA A 61 2.60 0.55 -4.99
C ALA A 61 2.76 0.06 -3.53
N GLN A 62 2.50 0.93 -2.56
CA GLN A 62 2.56 0.62 -1.13
C GLN A 62 1.60 -0.50 -0.73
N LYS A 63 0.34 -0.48 -1.21
CA LYS A 63 -0.62 -1.56 -0.99
C LYS A 63 -0.10 -2.91 -1.50
N ARG A 64 0.50 -2.93 -2.70
CA ARG A 64 1.12 -4.13 -3.27
C ARG A 64 2.30 -4.61 -2.44
N LEU A 65 3.17 -3.71 -2.00
CA LEU A 65 4.33 -4.03 -1.18
C LEU A 65 3.94 -4.57 0.21
N ILE A 66 2.93 -3.97 0.86
CA ILE A 66 2.35 -4.48 2.12
C ILE A 66 1.88 -5.92 1.94
N GLY A 67 1.18 -6.20 0.84
CA GLY A 67 0.71 -7.55 0.49
C GLY A 67 1.87 -8.53 0.30
N ALA A 68 2.88 -8.14 -0.50
CA ALA A 68 4.05 -8.96 -0.78
C ALA A 68 4.84 -9.29 0.50
N ILE A 69 5.16 -8.30 1.34
CA ILE A 69 5.90 -8.53 2.59
C ILE A 69 5.06 -9.38 3.56
N SER A 70 3.77 -9.10 3.69
CA SER A 70 2.87 -9.90 4.56
C SER A 70 2.79 -11.36 4.10
N HIS A 71 2.82 -11.62 2.79
CA HIS A 71 2.85 -12.97 2.24
C HIS A 71 4.19 -13.66 2.51
N SER A 72 5.31 -13.00 2.20
CA SER A 72 6.65 -13.55 2.42
C SER A 72 6.93 -13.87 3.89
N LEU A 73 6.53 -13.00 4.83
CA LEU A 73 6.67 -13.24 6.28
C LEU A 73 5.86 -14.44 6.79
N LYS A 74 4.75 -14.78 6.13
CA LYS A 74 3.95 -15.99 6.43
C LYS A 74 4.55 -17.25 5.82
N ALA A 75 5.20 -17.13 4.67
CA ALA A 75 5.82 -18.25 3.97
C ALA A 75 7.14 -18.69 4.62
N VAL A 76 7.92 -17.74 5.16
CA VAL A 76 9.14 -18.01 5.90
C VAL A 76 8.78 -18.29 7.37
N LYS A 77 8.46 -19.54 7.71
CA LYS A 77 8.31 -19.99 9.11
C LYS A 77 9.67 -20.20 9.76
#